data_AF-A0A812XA07-F1
#
_entry.id   AF-A0A812XA07-F1
#
_cell.length_a   1.000
_cell.length_b   1.000
_cell.length_c   1.000
_cell.angle_alpha   90.00
_cell.angle_beta   90.00
_cell.angle_gamma   90.00
#
_symmetry.space_group_name_H-M   'P 1'
#
loop_
_entity.id
_entity.type
_entity.pdbx_description
1 polymer ?
#
loop_
_entity_poly.entity_id
_entity_poly.type
_entity_poly.pdbx_seq_one_letter_code
_entity_poly.pdbx_strand_id
1 'polypeptide(L)'
;MTGMAHADATEHADPEVFNIENALEAFLADVDCKELKFPPLDPDQRKQAKKLAEKYPEIKCESYGFGEERRLHLFKTSASLKASLVKEGGKEVHGAECASDQSTVVSGAASPESKEDASPTALFEEVAALLSSLYQVRNTFIHIEEKGVVDQRNIQSMPHGMFRQHLQEEAAQSAQDYVEGPATPTTATATPTEPQTPTLPVAEVPEAIEELAPGTEVLIEGLQKFPAFNGLRGTIQLLDKATGRYNVQLASGDGPLEQIAKIKGENLRVLVPPPPPFASEQPSKMHARAPDFVPMHCMRMPNMQLNAQPSVQPTMQPNPTWQEPALTIQQSYDPSQYYAYQYAPKIAAR
;
A
#
# COMPACT_ATOMS: atom_id res chain seq x y z
N MET A 1 -45.68 13.90 45.29
CA MET A 1 -44.38 13.48 44.74
C MET A 1 -44.66 12.38 43.73
N THR A 2 -44.95 12.78 42.49
CA THR A 2 -45.40 11.88 41.43
C THR A 2 -44.32 11.93 40.36
N GLY A 3 -43.47 10.90 40.32
CA GLY A 3 -42.38 10.80 39.36
C GLY A 3 -42.91 10.32 38.02
N MET A 4 -42.87 11.19 37.02
CA MET A 4 -43.11 10.84 35.63
C MET A 4 -41.87 10.16 35.05
N ALA A 5 -41.96 8.85 34.85
CA ALA A 5 -41.00 8.09 34.06
C ALA A 5 -41.24 8.40 32.57
N HIS A 6 -40.32 9.14 31.96
CA HIS A 6 -40.25 9.25 30.51
C HIS A 6 -39.66 7.95 29.98
N ALA A 7 -40.53 7.10 29.42
CA ALA A 7 -40.11 5.96 28.62
C ALA A 7 -39.48 6.50 27.33
N ASP A 8 -38.17 6.32 27.21
CA ASP A 8 -37.40 6.55 25.99
C ASP A 8 -37.77 5.46 24.99
N ALA A 9 -38.85 5.70 24.25
CA ALA A 9 -39.23 4.90 23.09
C ALA A 9 -38.29 5.25 21.95
N THR A 10 -37.09 4.65 21.98
CA THR A 10 -36.19 4.63 20.83
C THR A 10 -36.88 3.83 19.74
N GLU A 11 -37.65 4.53 18.91
CA GLU A 11 -38.23 4.04 17.68
C GLU A 11 -37.08 3.47 16.84
N HIS A 12 -36.97 2.15 16.82
CA HIS A 12 -36.12 1.44 15.89
C HIS A 12 -36.68 1.69 14.50
N ALA A 13 -36.26 2.80 13.88
CA ALA A 13 -36.46 3.04 12.47
C ALA A 13 -35.87 1.82 11.73
N ASP A 14 -36.75 1.04 11.10
CA ASP A 14 -36.33 -0.05 10.24
C ASP A 14 -35.27 0.48 9.28
N PRO A 15 -34.11 -0.20 9.13
CA PRO A 15 -33.03 0.29 8.29
C PRO A 15 -33.57 0.45 6.87
N GLU A 16 -33.81 1.71 6.49
CA GLU A 16 -34.42 2.07 5.23
C GLU A 16 -33.54 1.50 4.11
N VAL A 17 -34.06 0.49 3.42
CA VAL A 17 -33.29 -0.26 2.42
C VAL A 17 -32.93 0.70 1.30
N PHE A 18 -31.66 1.08 1.24
CA PHE A 18 -31.16 2.03 0.25
C PHE A 18 -31.35 1.47 -1.17
N ASN A 19 -32.20 2.11 -1.97
CA ASN A 19 -32.49 1.69 -3.34
C ASN A 19 -31.42 2.21 -4.31
N ILE A 20 -30.47 1.33 -4.65
CA ILE A 20 -29.30 1.61 -5.49
C ILE A 20 -29.71 2.02 -6.91
N GLU A 21 -30.78 1.42 -7.45
CA GLU A 21 -31.23 1.68 -8.83
C GLU A 21 -31.76 3.11 -8.95
N ASN A 22 -32.64 3.52 -8.04
CA ASN A 22 -33.19 4.87 -8.02
C ASN A 22 -32.10 5.94 -7.83
N ALA A 23 -31.12 5.68 -6.96
CA ALA A 23 -29.99 6.60 -6.75
C ALA A 23 -29.13 6.76 -8.03
N LEU A 24 -28.94 5.68 -8.78
CA LEU A 24 -28.19 5.69 -10.04
C LEU A 24 -28.94 6.44 -11.14
N GLU A 25 -30.26 6.24 -11.25
CA GLU A 25 -31.12 6.94 -12.20
C GLU A 25 -31.15 8.45 -11.91
N ALA A 26 -31.34 8.83 -10.64
CA ALA A 26 -31.30 10.23 -10.22
C ALA A 26 -29.93 10.86 -10.54
N PHE A 27 -28.83 10.13 -10.29
CA PHE A 27 -27.49 10.59 -10.64
C PHE A 27 -27.28 10.76 -12.14
N LEU A 28 -27.78 9.85 -12.97
CA LEU A 28 -27.69 9.96 -14.42
C LEU A 28 -28.50 11.12 -14.98
N ALA A 29 -29.69 11.37 -14.42
CA ALA A 29 -30.56 12.48 -14.81
C ALA A 29 -29.96 13.87 -14.49
N ASP A 30 -29.23 13.99 -13.38
CA ASP A 30 -28.62 15.26 -12.96
C ASP A 30 -27.30 15.54 -13.70
N VAL A 31 -27.33 16.42 -14.70
CA VAL A 31 -26.17 16.76 -15.54
C VAL A 31 -25.04 17.41 -14.75
N ASP A 32 -25.36 18.15 -13.68
CA ASP A 32 -24.38 18.89 -12.89
C ASP A 32 -23.69 18.00 -11.84
N CYS A 33 -24.30 16.87 -11.49
CA CYS A 33 -23.73 15.91 -10.55
C CYS A 33 -22.63 15.07 -11.20
N LYS A 34 -21.37 15.34 -10.84
CA LYS A 34 -20.18 14.65 -11.37
C LYS A 34 -19.80 13.39 -10.57
N GLU A 35 -20.18 13.32 -9.30
CA GLU A 35 -19.83 12.24 -8.37
C GLU A 35 -21.03 11.86 -7.49
N LEU A 36 -21.28 10.57 -7.33
CA LEU A 36 -22.23 10.02 -6.37
C LEU A 36 -21.49 9.14 -5.35
N LYS A 37 -21.70 9.42 -4.07
CA LYS A 37 -21.14 8.64 -2.95
C LYS A 37 -22.26 7.82 -2.31
N PHE A 38 -22.10 6.51 -2.31
CA PHE A 38 -23.04 5.63 -1.63
C PHE A 38 -22.78 5.65 -0.12
N PRO A 39 -23.82 5.45 0.72
CA PRO A 39 -23.63 5.10 2.12
C PRO A 39 -22.82 3.80 2.26
N PRO A 40 -22.36 3.43 3.47
CA PRO A 40 -21.82 2.09 3.71
C PRO A 40 -22.81 1.04 3.22
N LEU A 41 -22.38 0.21 2.27
CA LEU A 41 -23.20 -0.81 1.64
C LEU A 41 -22.62 -2.19 1.96
N ASP A 42 -23.51 -3.17 2.11
CA ASP A 42 -23.12 -4.56 2.26
C ASP A 42 -22.31 -5.08 1.05
N PRO A 43 -21.50 -6.14 1.22
CA PRO A 43 -20.75 -6.73 0.11
C PRO A 43 -21.61 -7.06 -1.12
N ASP A 44 -22.84 -7.55 -0.91
CA ASP A 44 -23.74 -7.93 -2.00
C ASP A 44 -24.41 -6.73 -2.66
N GLN A 45 -24.81 -5.72 -1.88
CA GLN A 45 -25.27 -4.44 -2.40
C GLN A 45 -24.18 -3.75 -3.25
N ARG A 46 -22.91 -3.77 -2.83
CA ARG A 46 -21.80 -3.23 -3.63
C ARG A 46 -21.60 -3.98 -4.94
N LYS A 47 -21.76 -5.30 -4.95
CA LYS A 47 -21.73 -6.09 -6.19
C LYS A 47 -22.88 -5.71 -7.12
N GLN A 48 -24.09 -5.54 -6.58
CA GLN A 48 -25.26 -5.12 -7.35
C GLN A 48 -25.05 -3.71 -7.94
N ALA A 49 -24.60 -2.75 -7.15
CA ALA A 49 -24.30 -1.40 -7.61
C ALA A 49 -23.24 -1.38 -8.72
N LYS A 50 -22.16 -2.16 -8.58
CA LYS A 50 -21.13 -2.32 -9.63
C LYS A 50 -21.73 -2.89 -10.92
N LYS A 51 -22.55 -3.93 -10.81
CA LYS A 51 -23.22 -4.57 -11.95
C LYS A 51 -24.18 -3.61 -12.66
N LEU A 52 -24.84 -2.72 -11.93
CA LEU A 52 -25.70 -1.69 -12.52
C LEU A 52 -24.88 -0.60 -13.20
N ALA A 53 -23.80 -0.13 -12.58
CA ALA A 53 -22.91 0.86 -13.16
C ALA A 53 -22.25 0.38 -14.46
N GLU A 54 -21.92 -0.91 -14.56
CA GLU A 54 -21.33 -1.52 -15.78
C GLU A 54 -22.25 -1.43 -17.01
N LYS A 55 -23.57 -1.27 -16.82
CA LYS A 55 -24.51 -1.05 -17.93
C LYS A 55 -24.37 0.33 -18.58
N TYR A 56 -23.72 1.27 -17.90
CA TYR A 56 -23.54 2.65 -18.32
C TYR A 56 -22.05 2.93 -18.55
N PRO A 57 -21.54 2.77 -19.79
CA PRO A 57 -20.12 2.96 -20.09
C PRO A 57 -19.63 4.37 -19.75
N GLU A 58 -20.53 5.33 -19.61
CA GLU A 58 -20.25 6.70 -19.22
C GLU A 58 -19.98 6.90 -17.71
N ILE A 59 -20.21 5.88 -16.88
CA ILE A 59 -19.96 5.92 -15.42
C ILE A 59 -18.74 5.06 -15.07
N LYS A 60 -17.83 5.62 -14.27
CA LYS A 60 -16.73 4.90 -13.63
C LYS A 60 -17.10 4.55 -12.19
N CYS A 61 -16.86 3.31 -11.78
CA CYS A 61 -17.14 2.83 -10.42
C CYS A 61 -15.85 2.47 -9.68
N GLU A 62 -15.65 3.05 -8.50
CA GLU A 62 -14.49 2.78 -7.65
C GLU A 62 -14.90 2.54 -6.20
N SER A 63 -14.14 1.71 -5.50
CA SER A 63 -14.40 1.41 -4.08
C SER A 63 -13.28 2.00 -3.23
N TYR A 64 -13.63 2.88 -2.31
CA TYR A 64 -12.71 3.58 -1.43
C TYR A 64 -12.85 3.08 0.02
N GLY A 65 -11.75 3.07 0.77
CA GLY A 65 -11.72 2.60 2.16
C GLY A 65 -11.48 1.09 2.30
N PHE A 66 -11.38 0.64 3.56
CA PHE A 66 -11.03 -0.73 3.93
C PHE A 66 -12.10 -1.34 4.87
N GLY A 67 -12.32 -2.64 4.76
CA GLY A 67 -13.26 -3.36 5.63
C GLY A 67 -14.71 -2.86 5.53
N GLU A 68 -15.30 -2.58 6.69
CA GLU A 68 -16.68 -2.13 6.87
C GLU A 68 -16.88 -0.65 6.49
N GLU A 69 -15.82 0.16 6.53
CA GLU A 69 -15.85 1.57 6.11
C GLU A 69 -15.78 1.72 4.58
N ARG A 70 -15.64 0.62 3.84
CA ARG A 70 -15.40 0.66 2.40
C ARG A 70 -16.65 1.07 1.63
N ARG A 71 -16.63 2.27 1.06
CA ARG A 71 -17.71 2.93 0.31
C ARG A 71 -17.53 2.78 -1.19
N LEU A 72 -18.64 2.88 -1.92
CA LEU A 72 -18.66 2.87 -3.38
C LEU A 72 -18.86 4.31 -3.88
N HIS A 73 -18.03 4.71 -4.84
CA HIS A 73 -18.10 6.02 -5.50
C HIS A 73 -18.33 5.80 -6.99
N LEU A 74 -19.25 6.57 -7.56
CA LEU A 74 -19.50 6.64 -9.00
C LEU A 74 -19.12 8.01 -9.52
N PHE A 75 -18.43 8.03 -10.65
CA PHE A 75 -17.99 9.26 -11.31
C PHE A 75 -18.50 9.28 -12.74
N LYS A 76 -19.06 10.40 -13.19
CA LYS A 76 -19.34 10.60 -14.62
C LYS A 76 -18.04 10.84 -15.35
N THR A 77 -17.81 10.07 -16.40
CA THR A 77 -16.66 10.30 -17.30
C THR A 77 -16.90 11.56 -18.13
N SER A 78 -15.83 12.24 -18.54
CA SER A 78 -15.94 13.42 -19.41
C SER A 78 -16.59 13.12 -20.76
N ALA A 79 -16.52 11.87 -21.23
CA ALA A 79 -17.26 11.40 -22.41
C ALA A 79 -18.78 11.53 -22.22
N SER A 80 -19.29 11.22 -21.01
CA SER A 80 -20.69 11.42 -20.64
C SER A 80 -21.11 12.88 -20.81
N LEU A 81 -20.30 13.79 -20.27
CA LEU A 81 -20.62 15.21 -20.19
C LEU A 81 -20.65 15.86 -21.58
N LYS A 82 -19.81 15.37 -22.50
CA LYS A 82 -19.82 15.81 -23.91
C LYS A 82 -21.07 15.30 -24.64
N ALA A 83 -21.47 14.05 -24.41
CA ALA A 83 -22.64 13.48 -25.07
C ALA A 83 -23.95 14.16 -24.67
N SER A 84 -24.10 14.55 -23.39
CA SER A 84 -25.28 15.28 -22.91
C SER A 84 -25.33 16.72 -23.46
N LEU A 85 -24.20 17.41 -23.59
CA LEU A 85 -24.16 18.79 -24.10
C LEU A 85 -24.57 18.89 -25.58
N VAL A 86 -24.24 17.88 -26.40
CA VAL A 86 -24.60 17.85 -27.83
C VAL A 86 -26.10 17.61 -28.04
N LYS A 87 -26.80 16.99 -27.08
CA LYS A 87 -28.19 16.56 -27.25
C LYS A 87 -29.22 17.69 -27.04
N GLU A 88 -28.85 18.77 -26.37
CA GLU A 88 -29.74 19.92 -26.09
C GLU A 88 -29.76 20.97 -27.22
N GLY A 89 -28.80 20.95 -28.15
CA GLY A 89 -28.66 22.00 -29.18
C GLY A 89 -29.45 21.80 -30.49
N GLY A 90 -30.21 20.71 -30.64
CA GLY A 90 -30.73 20.26 -31.93
C GLY A 90 -32.25 20.27 -32.11
N LYS A 91 -33.03 20.88 -31.20
CA LYS A 91 -34.47 21.07 -31.42
C LYS A 91 -34.71 22.45 -32.03
N GLU A 92 -34.26 22.58 -33.27
CA GLU A 92 -34.67 23.67 -34.16
C GLU A 92 -36.20 23.61 -34.27
N VAL A 93 -36.82 24.69 -33.81
CA VAL A 93 -38.25 24.91 -33.85
C VAL A 93 -38.63 25.00 -35.33
N HIS A 94 -39.08 23.90 -35.93
CA HIS A 94 -39.94 23.96 -37.10
C HIS A 94 -41.30 24.49 -36.65
N GLY A 95 -41.33 25.80 -36.41
CA GLY A 95 -42.53 26.59 -36.44
C GLY A 95 -43.08 26.53 -37.86
N ALA A 96 -44.27 25.97 -38.00
CA ALA A 96 -45.08 26.19 -39.16
C ALA A 96 -45.44 27.69 -39.19
N GLU A 97 -44.80 28.45 -40.07
CA GLU A 97 -45.29 29.77 -40.46
C GLU A 97 -45.78 29.70 -41.91
N CYS A 98 -47.09 29.89 -42.04
CA CYS A 98 -47.77 30.18 -43.29
C CYS A 98 -47.26 31.49 -43.88
N ALA A 99 -46.68 31.39 -45.07
CA ALA A 99 -46.72 32.32 -46.20
C ALA A 99 -46.92 33.83 -45.91
N SER A 100 -45.87 34.62 -46.16
CA SER A 100 -46.01 35.83 -46.98
C SER A 100 -44.69 36.33 -47.56
N ASP A 101 -44.65 36.22 -48.88
CA ASP A 101 -43.94 36.94 -49.93
C ASP A 101 -43.13 38.22 -49.63
N GLN A 102 -42.04 38.31 -50.43
CA GLN A 102 -41.30 39.49 -50.92
C GLN A 102 -40.28 40.15 -49.97
N SER A 103 -38.98 40.01 -50.27
CA SER A 103 -38.19 41.10 -50.89
C SER A 103 -36.72 40.72 -51.15
N THR A 104 -36.27 41.05 -52.36
CA THR A 104 -34.93 40.94 -52.95
C THR A 104 -34.02 42.11 -52.56
N VAL A 105 -32.77 41.85 -52.12
CA VAL A 105 -31.52 42.62 -52.41
C VAL A 105 -30.33 41.88 -51.75
N VAL A 106 -29.39 41.29 -52.50
CA VAL A 106 -28.14 41.84 -53.10
C VAL A 106 -26.98 42.07 -52.11
N SER A 107 -25.96 41.23 -52.27
CA SER A 107 -24.49 41.41 -52.15
C SER A 107 -23.84 41.98 -50.89
N GLY A 108 -22.76 41.31 -50.46
CA GLY A 108 -21.73 41.92 -49.63
C GLY A 108 -20.67 40.94 -49.12
N ALA A 109 -19.70 40.61 -49.97
CA ALA A 109 -18.46 39.94 -49.56
C ALA A 109 -17.64 40.86 -48.64
N ALA A 110 -17.14 40.32 -47.52
CA ALA A 110 -15.96 40.85 -46.82
C ALA A 110 -15.37 39.79 -45.87
N SER A 111 -14.22 39.27 -46.29
CA SER A 111 -13.15 38.74 -45.43
C SER A 111 -12.48 39.90 -44.68
N PRO A 112 -11.99 39.73 -43.44
CA PRO A 112 -10.55 39.51 -43.23
C PRO A 112 -10.24 38.50 -42.10
N GLU A 113 -9.30 37.58 -42.29
CA GLU A 113 -7.94 37.65 -41.75
C GLU A 113 -7.86 37.95 -40.24
N SER A 114 -7.92 36.90 -39.42
CA SER A 114 -7.37 36.89 -38.06
C SER A 114 -6.13 36.00 -38.04
N LYS A 115 -4.96 36.63 -37.88
CA LYS A 115 -3.66 35.97 -37.71
C LYS A 115 -3.65 35.19 -36.40
N GLU A 116 -3.35 33.91 -36.52
CA GLU A 116 -3.08 33.02 -35.40
C GLU A 116 -1.67 33.27 -34.86
N ASP A 117 -1.58 33.79 -33.65
CA ASP A 117 -0.41 33.59 -32.80
C ASP A 117 -0.59 32.23 -32.11
N ALA A 118 -0.22 31.17 -32.82
CA ALA A 118 -0.17 29.82 -32.28
C ALA A 118 0.96 29.73 -31.25
N SER A 119 0.62 29.92 -29.99
CA SER A 119 1.50 29.62 -28.86
C SER A 119 1.84 28.12 -28.87
N PRO A 120 3.12 27.72 -28.88
CA PRO A 120 3.55 26.32 -28.99
C PRO A 120 3.17 25.45 -27.76
N THR A 121 2.50 26.03 -26.75
CA THR A 121 2.06 25.33 -25.55
C THR A 121 0.88 24.38 -25.79
N ALA A 122 0.04 24.62 -26.81
CA ALA A 122 -1.14 23.79 -27.06
C ALA A 122 -0.80 22.38 -27.59
N LEU A 123 0.31 22.22 -28.32
CA LEU A 123 0.74 20.91 -28.81
C LEU A 123 1.29 20.01 -27.69
N PHE A 124 1.82 20.58 -26.62
CA PHE A 124 2.37 19.79 -25.51
C PHE A 124 1.27 19.16 -24.65
N GLU A 125 0.14 19.86 -24.49
CA GLU A 125 -1.00 19.38 -23.71
C GLU A 125 -1.78 18.27 -24.45
N GLU A 126 -1.84 18.33 -25.78
CA GLU A 126 -2.44 17.28 -26.61
C GLU A 126 -1.60 15.99 -26.63
N VAL A 127 -0.27 16.11 -26.67
CA VAL A 127 0.64 14.95 -26.60
C VAL A 127 0.63 14.32 -25.20
N ALA A 128 0.55 15.12 -24.12
CA ALA A 128 0.42 14.60 -22.76
C ALA A 128 -0.93 13.89 -22.51
N ALA A 129 -2.01 14.39 -23.12
CA ALA A 129 -3.33 13.75 -23.08
C ALA A 129 -3.34 12.41 -23.86
N LEU A 130 -2.65 12.34 -25.00
CA LEU A 130 -2.48 11.09 -25.76
C LEU A 130 -1.65 10.06 -24.98
N LEU A 131 -0.55 10.47 -24.33
CA LEU A 131 0.26 9.56 -23.50
C LEU A 131 -0.48 9.06 -22.25
N SER A 132 -1.32 9.89 -21.64
CA SER A 132 -2.14 9.50 -20.49
C SER A 132 -3.23 8.48 -20.85
N SER A 133 -3.62 8.41 -22.13
CA SER A 133 -4.54 7.38 -22.63
C SER A 133 -3.85 6.05 -22.97
N LEU A 134 -2.55 6.07 -23.26
CA LEU A 134 -1.78 4.90 -23.69
C LEU A 134 -1.32 4.01 -22.52
N TYR A 135 -1.14 4.58 -21.34
CA TYR A 135 -0.64 3.86 -20.17
C TYR A 135 -1.62 4.02 -19.00
N GLN A 136 -2.63 3.15 -18.95
CA GLN A 136 -3.56 3.14 -17.84
C GLN A 136 -3.00 2.27 -16.72
N VAL A 137 -2.49 2.89 -15.66
CA VAL A 137 -2.06 2.15 -14.47
C VAL A 137 -3.30 1.81 -13.64
N ARG A 138 -3.65 0.52 -13.57
CA ARG A 138 -4.75 0.02 -12.72
C ARG A 138 -4.21 -0.99 -11.72
N ASN A 139 -4.50 -0.78 -10.45
CA ASN A 139 -4.15 -1.70 -9.37
C ASN A 139 -2.68 -2.17 -9.43
N THR A 140 -1.73 -1.23 -9.52
CA THR A 140 -0.27 -1.47 -9.63
C THR A 140 0.22 -2.17 -10.92
N PHE A 141 -0.66 -2.47 -11.87
CA PHE A 141 -0.28 -2.99 -13.19
C PHE A 141 -0.42 -1.90 -14.25
N ILE A 142 0.60 -1.76 -15.10
CA ILE A 142 0.59 -0.86 -16.26
C ILE A 142 -0.16 -1.59 -17.38
N HIS A 143 -1.39 -1.18 -17.66
CA HIS A 143 -2.16 -1.71 -18.79
C HIS A 143 -1.77 -0.93 -20.05
N ILE A 144 -1.05 -1.59 -20.95
CA ILE A 144 -0.71 -1.06 -22.26
C ILE A 144 -1.77 -1.60 -23.22
N GLU A 145 -2.70 -0.77 -23.67
CA GLU A 145 -3.63 -1.14 -24.74
C GLU A 145 -2.88 -1.08 -26.08
N GLU A 146 -2.32 -2.23 -26.46
CA GLU A 146 -1.48 -2.36 -27.64
C GLU A 146 -2.32 -2.36 -28.93
N LYS A 147 -2.49 -1.17 -29.53
CA LYS A 147 -3.19 -0.96 -30.81
C LYS A 147 -2.25 -0.83 -32.02
N GLY A 148 -0.98 -1.20 -31.87
CA GLY A 148 0.05 -1.13 -32.91
C GLY A 148 0.79 -2.46 -33.05
N VAL A 149 1.21 -2.77 -34.27
CA VAL A 149 1.87 -4.02 -34.69
C VAL A 149 2.97 -4.44 -33.72
N VAL A 150 2.69 -5.50 -32.95
CA VAL A 150 3.60 -6.12 -31.98
C VAL A 150 4.77 -6.75 -32.75
N ASP A 151 6.01 -6.33 -32.46
CA ASP A 151 7.19 -7.09 -32.88
C ASP A 151 7.17 -8.42 -32.12
N GLN A 152 6.94 -9.50 -32.86
CA GLN A 152 6.60 -10.84 -32.39
C GLN A 152 7.81 -11.59 -31.79
N ARG A 153 8.71 -10.88 -31.12
CA ARG A 153 9.97 -11.40 -30.59
C ARG A 153 10.04 -11.15 -29.10
N ASN A 154 10.03 -12.25 -28.33
CA ASN A 154 10.27 -12.37 -26.89
C ASN A 154 9.10 -12.27 -25.91
N ILE A 155 7.97 -12.93 -26.22
CA ILE A 155 7.20 -13.59 -25.16
C ILE A 155 7.27 -15.11 -25.40
N GLN A 156 8.42 -15.72 -25.07
CA GLN A 156 8.46 -17.16 -24.84
C GLN A 156 7.77 -17.41 -23.49
N SER A 157 6.45 -17.56 -23.52
CA SER A 157 5.76 -18.18 -22.39
C SER A 157 6.37 -19.57 -22.18
N MET A 158 6.77 -19.90 -20.96
CA MET A 158 7.24 -21.24 -20.66
C MET A 158 6.21 -22.28 -21.12
N PRO A 159 6.65 -23.40 -21.74
CA PRO A 159 5.74 -24.45 -22.20
C PRO A 159 4.77 -24.87 -21.09
N HIS A 160 3.51 -25.10 -21.46
CA HIS A 160 2.47 -25.49 -20.53
C HIS A 160 2.93 -26.70 -19.70
N GLY A 161 2.89 -26.58 -18.37
CA GLY A 161 3.26 -27.66 -17.45
C GLY A 161 4.70 -27.63 -16.90
N MET A 162 5.63 -26.90 -17.51
CA MET A 162 7.02 -26.80 -17.00
C MET A 162 7.09 -26.16 -15.61
N PHE A 163 6.28 -25.12 -15.36
CA PHE A 163 6.20 -24.51 -14.03
C PHE A 163 5.69 -25.50 -12.98
N ARG A 164 4.71 -26.35 -13.35
CA ARG A 164 4.16 -27.38 -12.46
C ARG A 164 5.18 -28.48 -12.17
N GLN A 165 5.98 -28.86 -13.17
CA GLN A 165 7.05 -29.84 -13.02
C GLN A 165 8.14 -29.34 -12.07
N HIS A 166 8.62 -28.10 -12.24
CA HIS A 166 9.61 -27.51 -11.34
C HIS A 166 9.11 -27.47 -9.89
N LEU A 167 7.83 -27.13 -9.68
CA LEU A 167 7.21 -27.10 -8.35
C LEU A 167 7.11 -28.50 -7.70
N GLN A 168 6.94 -29.55 -8.51
CA GLN A 168 6.92 -30.94 -8.04
C GLN A 168 8.33 -31.45 -7.72
N GLU A 169 9.32 -31.10 -8.53
CA GLU A 169 10.73 -31.46 -8.31
C GLU A 169 11.28 -30.79 -7.03
N GLU A 170 10.95 -29.52 -6.80
CA GLU A 170 11.35 -28.78 -5.59
C GLU A 170 10.73 -29.39 -4.32
N ALA A 171 9.45 -29.76 -4.38
CA ALA A 171 8.77 -30.44 -3.28
C ALA A 171 9.38 -31.83 -2.98
N ALA A 172 9.83 -32.55 -4.01
CA ALA A 172 10.48 -33.85 -3.83
C ALA A 172 11.90 -33.72 -3.26
N GLN A 173 12.66 -32.71 -3.68
CA GLN A 173 14.01 -32.45 -3.15
C GLN A 173 13.98 -32.07 -1.67
N SER A 174 13.00 -31.28 -1.24
CA SER A 174 12.86 -30.90 0.18
C SER A 174 12.62 -32.09 1.12
N ALA A 175 12.17 -33.25 0.61
CA ALA A 175 11.95 -34.45 1.40
C ALA A 175 13.21 -35.31 1.58
N GLN A 176 14.24 -35.14 0.73
CA GLN A 176 15.45 -35.98 0.77
C GLN A 176 16.55 -35.43 1.68
N ASP A 177 16.54 -34.14 2.01
CA ASP A 177 17.57 -33.52 2.87
C ASP A 177 17.39 -33.76 4.39
N TYR A 178 16.45 -34.64 4.79
CA TYR A 178 16.19 -34.95 6.21
C TYR A 178 16.71 -36.31 6.71
N VAL A 179 17.51 -37.06 5.92
CA VAL A 179 18.00 -38.38 6.32
C VAL A 179 19.51 -38.51 6.11
N GLU A 180 20.30 -38.09 7.10
CA GLU A 180 21.46 -38.83 7.66
C GLU A 180 22.24 -37.94 8.62
N GLY A 181 21.77 -37.86 9.87
CA GLY A 181 22.61 -37.56 11.03
C GLY A 181 22.94 -38.88 11.75
N PRO A 182 24.21 -39.17 12.08
CA PRO A 182 24.66 -40.50 12.49
C PRO A 182 24.12 -40.90 13.86
N ALA A 183 23.52 -42.09 13.91
CA ALA A 183 23.09 -42.76 15.12
C ALA A 183 24.29 -43.27 15.93
N THR A 184 24.36 -42.93 17.21
CA THR A 184 25.16 -43.66 18.21
C THR A 184 24.27 -44.62 19.00
N PRO A 185 24.62 -45.92 19.10
CA PRO A 185 23.82 -46.93 19.78
C PRO A 185 24.20 -47.11 21.27
N THR A 186 23.15 -47.31 22.07
CA THR A 186 23.01 -48.17 23.27
C THR A 186 24.27 -48.58 24.06
N THR A 187 24.30 -48.25 25.35
CA THR A 187 24.82 -49.16 26.38
C THR A 187 24.01 -49.02 27.67
N ALA A 188 23.38 -50.12 28.07
CA ALA A 188 22.67 -50.29 29.32
C ALA A 188 23.67 -50.53 30.47
N THR A 189 23.48 -49.84 31.60
CA THR A 189 24.10 -50.20 32.89
C THR A 189 23.10 -49.92 34.02
N ALA A 190 22.99 -50.89 34.92
CA ALA A 190 22.04 -51.01 36.01
C ALA A 190 22.27 -50.03 37.19
N THR A 191 21.16 -49.75 37.90
CA THR A 191 20.91 -49.38 39.34
C THR A 191 22.11 -49.12 40.27
N PRO A 192 22.04 -48.20 41.30
CA PRO A 192 20.94 -48.14 42.29
C PRO A 192 20.57 -46.74 42.92
N THR A 193 19.31 -46.65 43.35
CA THR A 193 18.79 -46.09 44.63
C THR A 193 19.24 -44.70 45.17
N GLU A 194 18.20 -43.88 45.52
CA GLU A 194 18.12 -42.86 46.61
C GLU A 194 18.14 -41.36 46.21
N PRO A 195 17.44 -40.45 46.92
CA PRO A 195 16.06 -40.47 47.42
C PRO A 195 15.15 -39.46 46.68
N GLN A 196 13.86 -39.70 46.81
CA GLN A 196 12.76 -38.93 46.26
C GLN A 196 12.76 -37.49 46.78
N THR A 197 12.95 -36.53 45.87
CA THR A 197 12.42 -35.18 46.04
C THR A 197 11.05 -35.15 45.37
N PRO A 198 9.96 -34.77 46.06
CA PRO A 198 8.63 -34.74 45.47
C PRO A 198 8.58 -33.64 44.40
N THR A 199 8.77 -34.05 43.14
CA THR A 199 8.51 -33.25 41.95
C THR A 199 7.01 -32.97 41.93
N LEU A 200 6.64 -31.77 42.36
CA LEU A 200 5.28 -31.26 42.23
C LEU A 200 4.88 -31.33 40.74
N PRO A 201 3.65 -31.73 40.42
CA PRO A 201 3.13 -31.65 39.06
C PRO A 201 3.14 -30.18 38.65
N VAL A 202 4.11 -29.82 37.81
CA VAL A 202 4.09 -28.56 37.07
C VAL A 202 2.88 -28.68 36.14
N ALA A 203 1.75 -28.17 36.62
CA ALA A 203 0.56 -27.99 35.82
C ALA A 203 1.00 -27.19 34.59
N GLU A 204 0.84 -27.79 33.40
CA GLU A 204 0.87 -27.10 32.12
C GLU A 204 -0.19 -26.00 32.20
N VAL A 205 0.21 -24.84 32.68
CA VAL A 205 -0.56 -23.62 32.53
C VAL A 205 -0.58 -23.39 31.03
N PRO A 206 -1.75 -23.42 30.37
CA PRO A 206 -1.82 -23.14 28.94
C PRO A 206 -1.13 -21.80 28.73
N GLU A 207 -0.05 -21.80 27.94
CA GLU A 207 0.68 -20.60 27.55
C GLU A 207 -0.32 -19.64 26.92
N ALA A 208 -0.87 -18.75 27.75
CA ALA A 208 -1.67 -17.65 27.29
C ALA A 208 -0.74 -16.85 26.40
N ILE A 209 -0.97 -16.92 25.09
CA ILE A 209 -0.24 -16.17 24.08
C ILE A 209 -0.23 -14.72 24.55
N GLU A 210 0.91 -14.27 25.08
CA GLU A 210 1.04 -12.92 25.61
C GLU A 210 0.73 -11.96 24.45
N GLU A 211 -0.35 -11.19 24.60
CA GLU A 211 -0.76 -10.21 23.62
C GLU A 211 0.39 -9.19 23.48
N LEU A 212 1.09 -9.24 22.34
CA LEU A 212 2.30 -8.47 22.16
C LEU A 212 1.95 -6.98 22.08
N ALA A 213 2.57 -6.17 22.94
CA ALA A 213 2.29 -4.75 23.01
C ALA A 213 2.74 -4.02 21.73
N PRO A 214 1.96 -3.02 21.25
CA PRO A 214 2.44 -2.07 20.24
C PRO A 214 3.78 -1.44 20.62
N GLY A 215 4.68 -1.27 19.65
CA GLY A 215 6.04 -0.80 19.83
C GLY A 215 7.07 -1.90 20.11
N THR A 216 6.64 -3.15 20.31
CA THR A 216 7.56 -4.27 20.53
C THR A 216 8.29 -4.63 19.24
N GLU A 217 9.62 -4.71 19.30
CA GLU A 217 10.45 -5.22 18.22
C GLU A 217 10.34 -6.75 18.13
N VAL A 218 10.07 -7.24 16.93
CA VAL A 218 9.88 -8.66 16.66
C VAL A 218 10.70 -9.10 15.45
N LEU A 219 11.10 -10.37 15.49
CA LEU A 219 11.66 -11.10 14.37
C LEU A 219 10.58 -12.00 13.78
N ILE A 220 10.44 -11.99 12.47
CA ILE A 220 9.45 -12.80 11.76
C ILE A 220 10.04 -14.17 11.47
N GLU A 221 9.33 -15.24 11.82
CA GLU A 221 9.75 -16.63 11.59
C GLU A 221 8.59 -17.55 11.21
N GLY A 222 8.91 -18.67 10.55
CA GLY A 222 7.94 -19.74 10.30
C GLY A 222 6.85 -19.43 9.26
N LEU A 223 7.01 -18.37 8.45
CA LEU A 223 6.09 -18.11 7.34
C LEU A 223 6.39 -19.09 6.20
N GLN A 224 5.46 -20.03 5.95
CA GLN A 224 5.58 -20.98 4.83
C GLN A 224 5.22 -20.35 3.48
N LYS A 225 4.22 -19.46 3.45
CA LYS A 225 3.73 -18.86 2.19
C LYS A 225 4.60 -17.74 1.66
N PHE A 226 5.39 -17.10 2.54
CA PHE A 226 6.21 -15.95 2.22
C PHE A 226 7.55 -16.03 2.96
N PRO A 227 8.41 -16.99 2.61
CA PRO A 227 9.66 -17.24 3.32
C PRO A 227 10.65 -16.07 3.26
N ALA A 228 10.52 -15.18 2.26
CA ALA A 228 11.34 -13.98 2.14
C ALA A 228 11.20 -12.98 3.30
N PHE A 229 10.13 -13.08 4.10
CA PHE A 229 9.95 -12.26 5.30
C PHE A 229 10.56 -12.90 6.55
N ASN A 230 10.93 -14.18 6.51
CA ASN A 230 11.57 -14.83 7.65
C ASN A 230 12.96 -14.22 7.88
N GLY A 231 13.29 -13.94 9.14
CA GLY A 231 14.52 -13.25 9.54
C GLY A 231 14.45 -11.73 9.44
N LEU A 232 13.40 -11.15 8.84
CA LEU A 232 13.21 -9.70 8.87
C LEU A 232 12.76 -9.23 10.25
N ARG A 233 13.20 -8.02 10.60
CA ARG A 233 12.82 -7.32 11.83
C ARG A 233 11.72 -6.33 11.55
N GLY A 234 10.84 -6.14 12.51
CA GLY A 234 9.83 -5.11 12.46
C GLY A 234 9.31 -4.73 13.84
N THR A 235 8.48 -3.70 13.86
CA THR A 235 7.86 -3.17 15.08
C THR A 235 6.36 -3.42 15.00
N ILE A 236 5.79 -3.95 16.08
CA ILE A 236 4.33 -4.15 16.16
C ILE A 236 3.63 -2.81 16.22
N GLN A 237 2.69 -2.57 15.33
CA GLN A 237 1.86 -1.37 15.32
C GLN A 237 0.54 -1.60 16.04
N LEU A 238 -0.21 -2.64 15.64
CA LEU A 238 -1.56 -2.90 16.19
C LEU A 238 -1.96 -4.36 16.01
N LEU A 239 -2.62 -4.95 17.03
CA LEU A 239 -3.32 -6.23 16.91
C LEU A 239 -4.71 -6.05 16.30
N ASP A 240 -4.96 -6.74 15.20
CA ASP A 240 -6.28 -6.87 14.60
C ASP A 240 -7.06 -7.97 15.33
N LYS A 241 -7.84 -7.60 16.35
CA LYS A 241 -8.61 -8.54 17.19
C LYS A 241 -9.62 -9.38 16.41
N ALA A 242 -10.11 -8.88 15.27
CA ALA A 242 -11.04 -9.62 14.43
C ALA A 242 -10.37 -10.80 13.72
N THR A 243 -9.09 -10.66 13.36
CA THR A 243 -8.35 -11.69 12.60
C THR A 243 -7.30 -12.43 13.42
N GLY A 244 -6.96 -11.94 14.61
CA GLY A 244 -5.87 -12.46 15.44
C GLY A 244 -4.48 -12.27 14.82
N ARG A 245 -4.31 -11.24 13.97
CA ARG A 245 -3.04 -10.94 13.29
C ARG A 245 -2.52 -9.56 13.69
N TYR A 246 -1.21 -9.45 13.82
CA TYR A 246 -0.51 -8.20 14.10
C TYR A 246 -0.17 -7.49 12.79
N ASN A 247 -0.35 -6.17 12.78
CA ASN A 247 0.26 -5.30 11.78
C ASN A 247 1.70 -5.00 12.23
N VAL A 248 2.68 -5.49 11.48
CA VAL A 248 4.09 -5.30 11.76
C VAL A 248 4.67 -4.36 10.71
N GLN A 249 5.30 -3.28 11.15
CA GLN A 249 6.02 -2.35 10.28
C GLN A 249 7.46 -2.87 10.12
N LEU A 250 7.87 -3.15 8.88
CA LEU A 250 9.17 -3.75 8.59
C LEU A 250 10.26 -2.70 8.52
N ALA A 251 11.43 -3.00 9.11
CA ALA A 251 12.63 -2.19 8.98
C ALA A 251 13.34 -2.51 7.65
N SER A 252 12.70 -2.23 6.51
CA SER A 252 13.36 -2.41 5.20
C SER A 252 14.28 -1.23 4.94
N GLY A 253 15.57 -1.53 4.74
CA GLY A 253 16.58 -0.55 4.36
C GLY A 253 16.28 0.04 2.98
N ASP A 254 16.43 1.36 2.86
CA ASP A 254 16.52 2.13 1.61
C ASP A 254 15.21 2.48 0.86
N GLY A 255 14.03 2.28 1.45
CA GLY A 255 12.76 2.74 0.88
C GLY A 255 12.05 3.83 1.71
N PRO A 256 11.57 4.94 1.12
CA PRO A 256 10.66 5.88 1.79
C PRO A 256 9.24 5.31 2.01
N LEU A 257 8.99 4.06 1.60
CA LEU A 257 7.71 3.39 1.79
C LEU A 257 7.79 2.46 2.99
N GLU A 258 7.10 2.85 4.06
CA GLU A 258 6.90 2.00 5.23
C GLU A 258 6.06 0.77 4.82
N GLN A 259 6.68 -0.41 4.81
CA GLN A 259 5.98 -1.64 4.48
C GLN A 259 5.31 -2.23 5.73
N ILE A 260 3.99 -2.40 5.68
CA ILE A 260 3.20 -3.03 6.76
C ILE A 260 2.79 -4.45 6.34
N ALA A 261 3.06 -5.43 7.20
CA ALA A 261 2.69 -6.84 7.00
C ALA A 261 1.71 -7.33 8.07
N LYS A 262 0.68 -8.08 7.67
CA LYS A 262 -0.28 -8.73 8.58
C LYS A 262 0.14 -10.16 8.91
N ILE A 263 0.68 -10.38 10.10
CA ILE A 263 1.34 -11.63 10.51
C ILE A 263 0.66 -12.22 11.76
N LYS A 264 0.57 -13.54 11.87
CA LYS A 264 0.02 -14.20 13.07
C LYS A 264 1.00 -14.12 14.24
N GLY A 265 0.50 -14.09 15.47
CA GLY A 265 1.35 -14.07 16.67
C GLY A 265 2.33 -15.24 16.77
N GLU A 266 1.93 -16.44 16.31
CA GLU A 266 2.78 -17.64 16.29
C GLU A 266 4.04 -17.51 15.41
N ASN A 267 4.04 -16.56 14.47
CA ASN A 267 5.13 -16.28 13.55
C ASN A 267 6.01 -15.10 13.99
N LEU A 268 5.79 -14.56 15.19
CA LEU A 268 6.55 -13.44 15.74
C LEU A 268 7.34 -13.91 16.96
N ARG A 269 8.64 -13.63 16.94
CA ARG A 269 9.52 -13.79 18.11
C ARG A 269 9.84 -12.42 18.66
N VAL A 270 9.54 -12.19 19.94
CA VAL A 270 9.91 -10.96 20.62
C VAL A 270 11.42 -10.88 20.71
N LEU A 271 12.00 -9.83 20.13
CA LEU A 271 13.40 -9.51 20.36
C LEU A 271 13.47 -8.83 21.71
N VAL A 272 13.79 -9.60 22.75
CA VAL A 272 14.09 -9.03 24.07
C VAL A 272 15.26 -8.08 23.87
N PRO A 273 15.09 -6.77 24.05
CA PRO A 273 16.20 -5.84 23.92
C PRO A 273 17.29 -6.29 24.89
N PRO A 274 18.57 -6.26 24.48
CA PRO A 274 19.65 -6.62 25.39
C PRO A 274 19.46 -5.81 26.68
N PRO A 275 19.56 -6.43 27.86
CA PRO A 275 19.39 -5.72 29.11
C PRO A 275 20.24 -4.46 29.05
N PRO A 276 19.68 -3.27 29.36
CA PRO A 276 20.41 -2.03 29.25
C PRO A 276 21.75 -2.25 29.94
N PRO A 277 22.89 -1.93 29.27
CA PRO A 277 24.19 -2.20 29.84
C PRO A 277 24.16 -1.61 31.23
N PHE A 278 24.24 -2.47 32.25
CA PHE A 278 24.15 -2.06 33.64
C PHE A 278 25.07 -0.87 33.74
N ALA A 279 24.50 0.32 33.94
CA ALA A 279 25.29 1.51 34.16
C ALA A 279 26.07 1.15 35.40
N SER A 280 27.34 0.77 35.21
CA SER A 280 28.24 0.44 36.28
C SER A 280 28.19 1.67 37.16
N GLU A 281 27.47 1.55 38.28
CA GLU A 281 27.32 2.58 39.29
C GLU A 281 28.74 3.07 39.53
N GLN A 282 29.08 4.22 38.94
CA GLN A 282 30.40 4.75 39.14
C GLN A 282 30.46 4.98 40.64
N PRO A 283 31.39 4.31 41.37
CA PRO A 283 31.49 4.50 42.79
C PRO A 283 31.64 5.99 43.01
N SER A 284 30.63 6.57 43.65
CA SER A 284 30.54 7.99 43.91
C SER A 284 31.89 8.46 44.41
N LYS A 285 32.47 9.45 43.73
CA LYS A 285 33.72 10.13 44.12
C LYS A 285 33.57 10.67 45.54
N MET A 286 33.80 9.82 46.53
CA MET A 286 34.20 10.28 47.85
C MET A 286 35.49 11.06 47.67
N HIS A 287 35.43 12.31 48.10
CA HIS A 287 36.51 13.28 48.07
C HIS A 287 37.72 12.76 48.85
N ALA A 288 38.61 12.02 48.20
CA ALA A 288 39.96 11.80 48.70
C ALA A 288 40.81 13.01 48.33
N ARG A 289 41.04 13.86 49.34
CA ARG A 289 42.02 14.94 49.39
C ARG A 289 43.38 14.45 48.87
N ALA A 290 43.85 15.02 47.77
CA ALA A 290 45.16 14.76 47.20
C ALA A 290 46.29 15.28 48.12
N PRO A 291 47.42 14.54 48.24
CA PRO A 291 48.73 15.14 48.38
C PRO A 291 49.38 15.31 47.01
N ASP A 292 50.04 16.45 46.83
CA ASP A 292 50.77 16.86 45.64
C ASP A 292 51.75 15.79 45.15
N PHE A 293 51.57 15.30 43.92
CA PHE A 293 52.55 14.46 43.24
C PHE A 293 52.95 15.07 41.90
N VAL A 294 54.24 15.25 41.76
CA VAL A 294 54.97 16.03 40.77
C VAL A 294 54.98 15.33 39.40
N PRO A 295 54.92 16.05 38.26
CA PRO A 295 54.85 15.45 36.93
C PRO A 295 56.23 14.92 36.49
N MET A 296 56.34 13.61 36.30
CA MET A 296 57.46 13.00 35.58
C MET A 296 57.08 12.81 34.11
N HIS A 297 57.70 13.64 33.28
CA HIS A 297 57.89 13.43 31.85
C HIS A 297 58.45 12.02 31.58
N CYS A 298 57.78 11.21 30.75
CA CYS A 298 58.47 10.12 30.05
C CYS A 298 57.81 9.76 28.71
N MET A 299 58.60 10.06 27.67
CA MET A 299 58.89 9.24 26.48
C MET A 299 57.74 8.86 25.53
N ARG A 300 57.69 9.68 24.47
CA ARG A 300 57.22 9.40 23.11
C ARG A 300 57.83 8.10 22.55
N MET A 301 57.01 7.10 22.23
CA MET A 301 57.40 5.95 21.41
C MET A 301 57.11 6.23 19.92
N PRO A 302 58.01 5.85 19.00
CA PRO A 302 57.79 6.02 17.56
C PRO A 302 56.97 4.87 16.94
N ASN A 303 55.94 5.27 16.20
CA ASN A 303 55.48 4.77 14.90
C ASN A 303 55.99 3.38 14.45
N MET A 304 55.17 2.34 14.61
CA MET A 304 55.34 1.08 13.88
C MET A 304 54.52 1.12 12.59
N GLN A 305 55.23 1.23 11.46
CA GLN A 305 54.70 0.99 10.12
C GLN A 305 54.24 -0.47 10.00
N LEU A 306 52.95 -0.67 9.75
CA LEU A 306 52.43 -1.95 9.30
C LEU A 306 52.74 -2.11 7.81
N ASN A 307 53.50 -3.16 7.51
CA ASN A 307 53.95 -3.56 6.19
C ASN A 307 52.80 -4.26 5.45
N ALA A 308 52.31 -3.68 4.35
CA ALA A 308 51.31 -4.28 3.49
C ALA A 308 51.99 -5.25 2.49
N GLN A 309 51.59 -6.53 2.51
CA GLN A 309 51.90 -7.47 1.43
C GLN A 309 50.81 -7.40 0.35
N PRO A 310 51.16 -7.38 -0.95
CA PRO A 310 50.20 -7.58 -2.02
C PRO A 310 49.96 -9.09 -2.24
N SER A 311 48.74 -9.57 -1.94
CA SER A 311 48.29 -10.87 -2.45
C SER A 311 47.80 -10.70 -3.89
N VAL A 312 48.40 -11.46 -4.80
CA VAL A 312 48.03 -11.58 -6.21
C VAL A 312 46.61 -12.14 -6.32
N GLN A 313 45.68 -11.35 -6.83
CA GLN A 313 44.36 -11.84 -7.28
C GLN A 313 44.40 -12.15 -8.79
N PRO A 314 43.74 -13.23 -9.26
CA PRO A 314 43.65 -13.55 -10.67
C PRO A 314 42.70 -12.59 -11.39
N THR A 315 43.19 -12.08 -12.52
CA THR A 315 42.49 -11.20 -13.46
C THR A 315 41.30 -11.92 -14.10
N MET A 316 40.08 -11.62 -13.65
CA MET A 316 38.89 -11.84 -14.47
C MET A 316 38.61 -10.58 -15.29
N GLN A 317 38.43 -10.78 -16.59
CA GLN A 317 38.14 -9.75 -17.58
C GLN A 317 36.88 -8.95 -17.23
N PRO A 318 36.88 -7.60 -17.36
CA PRO A 318 35.66 -6.83 -17.24
C PRO A 318 34.78 -6.99 -18.49
N ASN A 319 33.52 -7.35 -18.23
CA ASN A 319 32.40 -7.32 -19.16
C ASN A 319 32.14 -5.87 -19.63
N PRO A 320 31.69 -5.62 -20.87
CA PRO A 320 31.58 -4.26 -21.40
C PRO A 320 30.48 -3.47 -20.70
N THR A 321 30.85 -2.23 -20.43
CA THR A 321 30.15 -1.15 -19.76
C THR A 321 28.82 -0.84 -20.45
N TRP A 322 27.70 -1.04 -19.77
CA TRP A 322 26.47 -0.33 -20.09
C TRP A 322 26.50 1.00 -19.31
N GLN A 323 26.67 2.10 -20.04
CA GLN A 323 26.51 3.45 -19.52
C GLN A 323 25.02 3.74 -19.36
N GLU A 324 24.53 3.78 -18.12
CA GLU A 324 23.24 4.39 -17.80
C GLU A 324 23.35 5.92 -17.88
N PRO A 325 22.46 6.61 -18.61
CA PRO A 325 22.38 8.06 -18.54
C PRO A 325 21.75 8.48 -17.20
N ALA A 326 22.55 9.12 -16.35
CA ALA A 326 22.07 9.80 -15.16
C ALA A 326 21.15 10.98 -15.55
N LEU A 327 19.83 10.78 -15.49
CA LEU A 327 18.86 11.86 -15.48
C LEU A 327 18.57 12.27 -14.04
N THR A 328 19.31 13.26 -13.56
CA THR A 328 19.02 13.94 -12.29
C THR A 328 17.83 14.87 -12.49
N ILE A 329 16.63 14.40 -12.20
CA ILE A 329 15.45 15.26 -12.05
C ILE A 329 15.35 15.64 -10.56
N GLN A 330 15.89 16.81 -10.21
CA GLN A 330 15.60 17.46 -8.93
C GLN A 330 14.18 18.05 -8.99
N GLN A 331 13.18 17.27 -8.58
CA GLN A 331 11.88 17.83 -8.19
C GLN A 331 11.95 18.21 -6.71
N SER A 332 12.08 19.51 -6.45
CA SER A 332 11.91 20.09 -5.12
C SER A 332 10.44 19.91 -4.70
N TYR A 333 10.20 19.03 -3.73
CA TYR A 333 8.89 18.81 -3.13
C TYR A 333 8.72 19.77 -1.94
N ASP A 334 7.73 20.65 -1.99
CA ASP A 334 7.36 21.55 -0.91
C ASP A 334 6.22 20.93 -0.08
N PRO A 335 6.48 20.47 1.16
CA PRO A 335 5.49 19.78 1.99
C PRO A 335 4.45 20.70 2.64
N SER A 336 4.43 22.01 2.33
CA SER A 336 3.58 22.98 3.04
C SER A 336 2.10 23.05 2.58
N GLN A 337 1.70 22.35 1.52
CA GLN A 337 0.32 22.46 0.99
C GLN A 337 -0.72 21.47 1.56
N TYR A 338 -0.36 20.59 2.51
CA TYR A 338 -1.26 19.49 2.92
C TYR A 338 -2.08 19.69 4.20
N TYR A 339 -2.09 20.88 4.81
CA TYR A 339 -2.90 21.16 6.02
C TYR A 339 -3.82 22.37 5.85
N ALA A 340 -4.88 22.26 5.05
CA ALA A 340 -5.92 23.30 5.03
C ALA A 340 -7.31 22.83 4.55
N TYR A 341 -7.78 21.64 4.94
CA TYR A 341 -9.22 21.33 4.78
C TYR A 341 -9.73 20.48 5.96
N GLN A 342 -9.98 21.15 7.08
CA GLN A 342 -10.79 20.59 8.15
C GLN A 342 -11.74 21.66 8.73
N TYR A 343 -13.03 21.32 8.73
CA TYR A 343 -14.17 21.93 9.43
C TYR A 343 -14.65 23.33 8.98
N ALA A 344 -15.60 23.34 8.05
CA ALA A 344 -16.62 24.38 7.99
C ALA A 344 -17.99 23.76 8.40
N PRO A 345 -18.62 24.20 9.51
CA PRO A 345 -19.97 23.76 9.86
C PRO A 345 -20.99 24.44 8.94
N LYS A 346 -21.82 23.64 8.26
CA LYS A 346 -23.02 24.14 7.57
C LYS A 346 -24.04 24.58 8.61
N ILE A 347 -24.18 25.89 8.77
CA ILE A 347 -25.32 26.51 9.45
C ILE A 347 -26.52 26.38 8.50
N ALA A 348 -27.52 25.61 8.93
CA ALA A 348 -28.82 25.55 8.28
C ALA A 348 -29.54 26.89 8.45
N ALA A 349 -29.93 27.52 7.34
CA ALA A 349 -30.92 28.58 7.31
C ALA A 349 -32.26 28.00 6.86
N ARG A 350 -33.30 28.46 7.56
CA ARG A 350 -34.72 28.10 7.49
C ARG A 350 -35.33 28.06 6.10
#